data_AF-A0A819SN01-F1
#
_entry.id   AF-A0A819SN01-F1
#
_cell.length_a   1.000
_cell.length_b   1.000
_cell.length_c   1.000
_cell.angle_alpha   90.00
_cell.angle_beta   90.00
_cell.angle_gamma   90.00
#
_symmetry.space_group_name_H-M   'P 1'
#
loop_
_entity.id
_entity.type
_entity.pdbx_description
1 polymer ?
#
loop_
_entity_poly.entity_id
_entity_poly.type
_entity_poly.pdbx_seq_one_letter_code
_entity_poly.pdbx_strand_id
1 'polypeptide(L)' 'NNGTGYKIIFIPFDNNTNRPMGYYEDFVYGFLTNPSGPDTFGRPVGLLVLKDGSLLFSEDGNNRLYRVQYKKRR' A
#
# COMPACT_ATOMS: atom_id res chain seq x y z
N ASN A 1 22.78 2.91 3.11
CA ASN A 1 21.52 2.16 2.98
C ASN A 1 20.47 3.05 2.34
N ASN A 2 19.79 2.58 1.30
CA ASN A 2 18.61 3.23 0.76
C ASN A 2 17.38 2.76 1.55
N GLY A 3 16.52 3.69 1.97
CA GLY A 3 15.30 3.42 2.69
C GLY A 3 14.24 2.72 1.85
N THR A 4 13.39 1.95 2.52
CA THR A 4 12.20 1.29 1.97
C THR A 4 11.06 1.46 2.96
N GLY A 5 9.82 1.47 2.46
CA GLY A 5 8.63 1.75 3.26
C GLY A 5 7.77 2.82 2.60
N TYR A 6 6.90 3.45 3.39
CA TYR A 6 5.95 4.46 2.92
C TYR A 6 5.18 3.96 1.68
N LYS A 7 4.68 2.73 1.78
CA LYS A 7 3.95 2.04 0.73
C LYS A 7 2.99 1.02 1.35
N ILE A 8 1.97 0.67 0.60
CA ILE A 8 1.07 -0.45 0.87
C ILE A 8 1.49 -1.57 -0.07
N ILE A 9 1.71 -2.75 0.50
CA ILE A 9 2.09 -3.96 -0.24
C ILE A 9 0.98 -5.01 -0.18
N PHE A 10 1.00 -5.91 -1.14
CA PHE A 10 0.23 -7.15 -1.12
C PHE A 10 1.16 -8.33 -0.85
N ILE A 11 0.75 -9.24 0.03
CA ILE A 11 1.46 -10.50 0.28
C ILE A 11 0.59 -11.61 -0.30
N PRO A 12 0.98 -12.25 -1.40
CA PRO A 12 0.24 -13.38 -1.93
C PRO A 12 0.40 -14.61 -1.05
N PHE A 13 -0.71 -15.33 -0.89
CA PHE A 13 -0.78 -16.60 -0.19
C PHE A 13 -0.97 -17.73 -1.20
N ASP A 14 -0.29 -18.84 -0.98
CA ASP A 14 -0.52 -20.06 -1.72
C ASP A 14 -1.87 -20.66 -1.30
N ASN A 15 -2.78 -20.84 -2.26
CA ASN A 15 -4.15 -21.29 -2.01
C ASN A 15 -4.25 -22.73 -1.47
N ASN A 16 -3.22 -23.57 -1.67
CA ASN A 16 -3.23 -24.96 -1.24
C ASN A 16 -2.71 -25.10 0.20
N THR A 17 -1.69 -24.31 0.55
CA THR A 17 -0.99 -24.39 1.84
C THR A 17 -1.44 -23.32 2.83
N ASN A 18 -2.14 -22.28 2.37
CA ASN A 18 -2.49 -21.08 3.13
C ASN A 18 -1.27 -20.41 3.79
N ARG A 19 -0.11 -20.46 3.13
CA ARG A 19 1.14 -19.83 3.58
C ARG A 19 1.54 -18.68 2.67
N PRO A 20 2.24 -17.64 3.18
CA PRO A 20 2.84 -16.61 2.36
C PRO A 20 3.79 -17.22 1.34
N MET A 21 3.76 -16.74 0.09
CA MET A 21 4.61 -17.24 -0.99
C MET A 21 6.08 -16.77 -0.89
N GLY A 22 6.44 -16.02 0.15
CA GLY A 22 7.82 -15.56 0.40
C GLY A 22 8.22 -14.28 -0.34
N TYR A 23 7.27 -13.61 -1.01
CA TYR A 23 7.47 -12.30 -1.62
C TYR A 23 6.29 -11.37 -1.34
N TYR A 24 6.45 -10.10 -1.70
CA TYR A 24 5.39 -9.11 -1.69
C TYR A 24 5.37 -8.35 -3.02
N GLU A 25 4.24 -7.73 -3.31
CA GLU A 25 4.03 -6.85 -4.46
C GLU A 25 3.75 -5.43 -3.99
N ASP A 26 4.36 -4.44 -4.63
CA ASP A 26 4.04 -3.04 -4.34
C ASP A 26 2.69 -2.68 -4.95
N PHE A 27 1.75 -2.22 -4.11
CA PHE A 27 0.39 -1.91 -4.54
C PHE A 27 0.13 -0.40 -4.63
N VAL A 28 0.40 0.34 -3.55
CA VAL A 28 0.39 1.80 -3.53
C VAL A 28 1.72 2.28 -2.99
N TYR A 29 2.50 2.96 -3.82
CA TYR A 29 3.87 3.36 -3.50
C TYR A 29 4.17 4.76 -4.06
N GLY A 30 5.38 5.26 -3.79
CA GLY A 30 5.81 6.61 -4.17
C GLY A 30 5.68 7.66 -3.07
N PHE A 31 5.32 7.26 -1.84
CA PHE A 31 5.27 8.20 -0.72
C PHE A 31 6.66 8.46 -0.12
N LEU A 32 7.63 7.55 -0.25
CA LEU A 32 9.04 7.86 0.02
C LEU A 32 9.61 8.62 -1.16
N THR A 33 9.90 9.91 -0.99
CA THR A 33 10.36 10.77 -2.09
C THR A 33 11.88 10.82 -2.20
N ASN A 34 12.60 10.52 -1.11
CA ASN A 34 14.05 10.46 -1.08
C ASN A 34 14.53 9.19 -0.36
N PRO A 35 15.04 8.18 -1.09
CA PRO A 35 15.54 6.95 -0.47
C PRO A 35 16.76 7.15 0.43
N SER A 36 17.47 8.28 0.33
CA SER A 36 18.65 8.56 1.18
C SER A 36 18.32 9.30 2.48
N GLY A 37 17.04 9.67 2.69
CA GLY A 37 16.62 10.48 3.84
C GLY A 37 15.17 10.21 4.28
N PRO A 38 14.66 10.93 5.29
CA PRO A 38 13.31 10.75 5.81
C PRO A 38 12.23 11.55 5.03
N ASP A 39 12.54 12.06 3.83
CA ASP A 39 11.60 12.90 3.08
C ASP A 39 10.46 12.04 2.50
N THR A 40 9.22 12.43 2.79
CA THR A 40 8.03 11.70 2.35
C THR A 40 6.92 12.63 1.90
N PHE A 41 6.12 12.18 0.95
CA PHE A 41 4.84 12.79 0.59
C PHE A 41 3.76 12.53 1.65
N GLY A 42 3.87 11.42 2.40
CA GLY A 42 2.93 11.04 3.47
C GLY A 42 3.27 9.66 4.02
N ARG A 43 2.57 9.23 5.07
CA ARG A 43 2.86 7.95 5.74
C ARG A 43 1.57 7.15 5.90
N PRO A 44 1.36 6.08 5.11
CA PRO A 44 0.18 5.23 5.25
C PRO A 44 0.06 4.61 6.65
N VAL A 45 -1.13 4.60 7.24
CA VAL A 45 -1.38 4.13 8.62
C VAL A 45 -2.46 3.06 8.69
N GLY A 46 -3.71 3.42 8.38
CA GLY A 46 -4.86 2.54 8.49
C GLY A 46 -5.32 2.00 7.14
N LEU A 47 -5.79 0.76 7.10
CA LEU A 47 -6.35 0.10 5.91
C LEU A 47 -7.76 -0.42 6.19
N LEU A 48 -8.65 -0.31 5.22
CA LEU A 48 -9.97 -0.95 5.23
C LEU A 48 -10.37 -1.36 3.81
N VAL A 49 -10.62 -2.65 3.61
CA VAL A 49 -11.23 -3.14 2.37
C VAL A 49 -12.75 -3.02 2.50
N LEU A 50 -13.37 -2.30 1.56
CA LEU A 50 -14.82 -2.12 1.51
C LEU A 50 -15.50 -3.33 0.85
N LYS A 51 -16.82 -3.44 1.05
CA LYS A 51 -17.64 -4.55 0.50
C LYS A 51 -17.60 -4.66 -1.03
N ASP A 52 -17.30 -3.56 -1.73
CA ASP A 52 -17.16 -3.52 -3.19
C ASP A 52 -15.75 -3.89 -3.68
N GLY A 53 -14.86 -4.31 -2.78
CA GLY A 53 -13.48 -4.67 -3.08
C GLY A 53 -12.53 -3.48 -3.18
N SER A 54 -13.00 -2.23 -3.01
CA SER A 54 -12.12 -1.06 -2.99
C SER A 54 -11.35 -0.95 -1.67
N LEU A 55 -10.14 -0.40 -1.72
CA LEU A 55 -9.29 -0.18 -0.54
C LEU A 55 -9.39 1.28 -0.10
N LEU A 56 -9.76 1.52 1.16
CA LEU A 56 -9.50 2.77 1.84
C LEU A 56 -8.18 2.69 2.60
N PHE A 57 -7.42 3.78 2.55
CA PHE A 57 -6.29 3.96 3.45
C PHE A 57 -6.14 5.40 3.92
N SER A 58 -5.69 5.57 5.16
CA SER A 58 -5.33 6.86 5.73
C SER A 58 -3.82 7.09 5.66
N GLU A 59 -3.43 8.37 5.64
CA GLU A 59 -2.07 8.80 5.95
C GLU A 59 -2.10 9.98 6.90
N ASP A 60 -1.06 10.11 7.71
CA ASP A 60 -0.98 11.10 8.79
C ASP A 60 -0.16 12.36 8.45
N GLY A 61 0.55 12.36 7.31
CA GLY A 61 1.39 13.48 6.88
C GLY A 61 0.56 14.67 6.38
N ASN A 62 -0.61 14.40 5.80
CA ASN A 62 -1.52 15.41 5.26
C ASN A 62 -2.97 15.26 5.74
N ASN A 63 -3.23 14.35 6.69
CA ASN A 63 -4.57 14.03 7.20
C ASN A 63 -5.56 13.61 6.10
N ARG A 64 -5.13 12.80 5.13
CA ARG A 64 -5.96 12.37 4.00
C ARG A 64 -6.45 10.93 4.14
N LEU A 65 -7.64 10.71 3.61
CA LEU A 65 -8.19 9.38 3.32
C LEU A 65 -8.25 9.20 1.79
N TYR A 66 -7.66 8.13 1.30
CA TYR A 66 -7.67 7.76 -0.12
C TYR A 66 -8.55 6.55 -0.37
N ARG A 67 -9.10 6.43 -1.58
CA ARG A 67 -9.80 5.25 -2.06
C ARG A 67 -9.20 4.75 -3.35
N VAL A 68 -8.70 3.51 -3.34
CA VAL A 68 -8.24 2.79 -4.53
C VAL A 68 -9.37 1.89 -4.99
N GLN A 69 -9.82 2.07 -6.24
CA GLN A 69 -10.88 1.26 -6.82
C GLN A 69 -10.50 0.85 -8.24
N TYR A 70 -10.78 -0.40 -8.59
CA TYR A 70 -10.63 -0.87 -9.96
C TYR A 70 -11.81 -0.35 -10.80
N LYS A 71 -11.51 0.41 -11.85
CA LYS A 71 -12.48 0.75 -12.89
C LYS A 71 -12.12 -0.04 -14.14
N LYS A 72 -13.00 -0.96 -14.54
CA LYS A 72 -12.87 -1.67 -15.81
C LYS A 72 -12.86 -0.64 -16.93
N ARG A 73 -11.78 -0.61 -17.73
CA ARG A 73 -11.72 0.23 -18.93
C ARG A 73 -12.77 -0.31 -19.92
N ARG A 74 -13.61 0.58 -20.45
CA ARG A 74 -14.51 0.26 -21.56
C ARG A 74 -13.71 -0.01 -22.83
#